data_AF-A0A2D5LGE9-F1
#
_entry.id   AF-A0A2D5LGE9-F1
#
_cell.length_a   1.000
_cell.length_b   1.000
_cell.length_c   1.000
_cell.angle_alpha   90.00
_cell.angle_beta   90.00
_cell.angle_gamma   90.00
#
_symmetry.space_group_name_H-M   'P 1'
#
loop_
_entity.id
_entity.type
_entity.pdbx_description
1 polymer ?
#
loop_
_entity_poly.entity_id
_entity_poly.type
_entity_poly.pdbx_seq_one_letter_code
_entity_poly.pdbx_strand_id
1 'polypeptide(L)'
;MSILFKGRSQGASERKINIAQRFVMFFVNHIRQALGSLGELWRQPAASLMTIGVLGLSITLPSTLYILVKNTEKISAGWEQAAEISLFLKDQTSAAEAQQLLTRLQTWSEIERVVYVPADDALEEFKQLSGLGDAVKYLEANPLPDVVLVTPGEKHTAPTAAQMLLEKLQQQREVDMGKLDIEWLERLYGFLQIATELVTIIGVLLFIAVILIVGNTIRLNILNKRDEILVMKLVGATDGFIHRPFLYTGFWYGLLGGVIAWMAVIIILWWMDSSIQAFASLYDKSFHITGLTGSALLTMLFLSVMLGLVGSLISVQRHVREIEPQ
;
A
#
# COMPACT_ATOMS: atom_id res chain seq x y z
N MET A 1 63.14 -9.19 -58.52
CA MET A 1 62.89 -10.09 -57.37
C MET A 1 63.07 -9.30 -56.08
N SER A 2 61.98 -8.83 -55.47
CA SER A 2 61.99 -8.30 -54.10
C SER A 2 61.31 -9.33 -53.20
N ILE A 3 62.13 -10.09 -52.47
CA ILE A 3 61.72 -11.19 -51.59
C ILE A 3 61.26 -10.66 -50.22
N LEU A 4 61.24 -9.34 -50.01
CA LEU A 4 61.08 -8.72 -48.68
C LEU A 4 59.63 -8.43 -48.22
N PHE A 5 58.60 -8.69 -49.04
CA PHE A 5 57.19 -8.42 -48.66
C PHE A 5 56.28 -9.66 -48.62
N LYS A 6 56.85 -10.86 -48.66
CA LYS A 6 56.08 -12.11 -48.66
C LYS A 6 55.85 -12.59 -47.22
N GLY A 7 55.01 -11.92 -46.44
CA GLY A 7 54.77 -12.41 -45.07
C GLY A 7 53.75 -11.74 -44.16
N ARG A 8 53.01 -10.70 -44.57
CA ARG A 8 52.01 -10.08 -43.68
C ARG A 8 50.69 -9.82 -44.39
N SER A 9 49.96 -10.90 -44.65
CA SER A 9 48.51 -10.88 -44.92
C SER A 9 47.74 -11.50 -43.75
N GLN A 10 48.08 -11.12 -42.51
CA GLN A 10 47.18 -11.36 -41.38
C GLN A 10 46.18 -10.20 -41.35
N GLY A 11 45.12 -10.33 -42.16
CA GLY A 11 43.93 -9.51 -42.00
C GLY A 11 43.28 -9.77 -40.65
N ALA A 12 42.43 -8.85 -40.20
CA ALA A 12 41.67 -8.97 -38.96
C ALA A 12 40.95 -10.33 -38.90
N SER A 13 41.38 -11.20 -38.00
CA SER A 13 40.68 -12.44 -37.69
C SER A 13 39.37 -12.07 -37.01
N GLU A 14 38.24 -12.20 -37.71
CA GLU A 14 36.91 -12.22 -37.08
C GLU A 14 36.82 -13.40 -36.12
N ARG A 15 37.23 -13.16 -34.88
CA ARG A 15 37.08 -14.14 -33.81
C ARG A 15 35.59 -14.22 -33.51
N LYS A 16 34.91 -15.24 -34.03
CA LYS A 16 33.50 -15.51 -33.76
C LYS A 16 33.32 -15.71 -32.25
N ILE A 17 32.91 -14.64 -31.57
CA ILE A 17 32.65 -14.64 -30.13
C ILE A 17 31.51 -15.64 -29.88
N ASN A 18 31.76 -16.63 -29.03
CA ASN A 18 30.78 -17.65 -28.68
C ASN A 18 29.52 -16.99 -28.06
N ILE A 19 28.33 -17.53 -28.29
CA ILE A 19 27.06 -17.02 -27.73
C ILE A 19 27.16 -16.94 -26.19
N ALA A 20 27.78 -17.95 -25.57
CA ALA A 20 28.06 -17.95 -24.13
C ALA A 20 28.99 -16.79 -23.71
N GLN A 21 30.01 -16.47 -24.51
CA GLN A 21 30.91 -15.34 -24.23
C GLN A 21 30.23 -13.99 -24.43
N ARG A 22 29.33 -13.87 -25.42
CA ARG A 22 28.48 -12.67 -25.59
C ARG A 22 27.54 -12.49 -24.40
N PHE A 23 26.94 -13.57 -23.91
CA PHE A 23 26.10 -13.55 -22.72
C PHE A 23 26.89 -13.15 -21.47
N VAL A 24 28.06 -13.74 -21.24
CA VAL A 24 28.92 -13.37 -20.11
C VAL A 24 29.37 -11.91 -20.22
N MET A 25 29.83 -11.45 -21.38
CA MET A 25 30.22 -10.05 -21.57
C MET A 25 29.05 -9.08 -21.39
N PHE A 26 27.83 -9.48 -21.78
CA PHE A 26 26.63 -8.69 -21.52
C PHE A 26 26.42 -8.47 -20.02
N PHE A 27 26.46 -9.53 -19.21
CA PHE A 27 26.33 -9.43 -17.75
C PHE A 27 27.48 -8.67 -17.09
N VAL A 28 28.72 -8.94 -17.49
CA VAL A 28 29.90 -8.22 -16.96
C VAL A 28 29.80 -6.72 -17.24
N ASN A 29 29.35 -6.33 -18.43
CA ASN A 29 29.15 -4.91 -18.76
C ASN A 29 28.02 -4.29 -17.93
N HIS A 30 26.94 -5.02 -17.66
CA HIS A 30 25.85 -4.55 -16.80
C HIS A 30 26.32 -4.34 -15.35
N ILE A 31 27.06 -5.31 -14.79
CA ILE A 31 27.61 -5.22 -13.43
C ILE A 31 28.63 -4.08 -13.33
N ARG A 32 29.54 -3.95 -14.31
CA ARG A 32 30.54 -2.87 -14.32
C ARG A 32 29.87 -1.49 -14.37
N GLN A 33 28.82 -1.33 -15.17
CA GLN A 33 28.08 -0.07 -15.26
C GLN A 33 27.25 0.21 -14.01
N ALA A 34 26.65 -0.82 -13.40
CA ALA A 34 25.92 -0.68 -12.13
C ALA A 34 26.85 -0.30 -10.96
N LEU A 35 28.02 -0.92 -10.85
CA LEU A 35 29.02 -0.58 -9.83
C LEU A 35 29.65 0.80 -10.11
N GLY A 36 29.89 1.11 -11.38
CA GLY A 36 30.40 2.41 -11.81
C GLY A 36 29.45 3.55 -11.44
N SER A 37 28.15 3.41 -11.71
CA SER A 37 27.14 4.42 -11.36
C SER A 37 26.95 4.54 -9.85
N LEU A 38 27.13 3.47 -9.08
CA LEU A 38 27.14 3.54 -7.62
C LEU A 38 28.35 4.34 -7.11
N GLY A 39 29.52 4.16 -7.72
CA GLY A 39 30.71 4.97 -7.44
C GLY A 39 30.51 6.44 -7.77
N GLU A 40 29.72 6.78 -8.79
CA GLU A 40 29.40 8.17 -9.15
C GLU A 40 28.55 8.86 -8.08
N LEU A 41 27.58 8.17 -7.49
CA LEU A 41 26.79 8.68 -6.37
C LEU A 41 27.69 9.12 -5.21
N TRP A 42 28.74 8.33 -4.93
CA TRP A 42 29.73 8.64 -3.90
C TRP A 42 30.62 9.83 -4.24
N ARG A 43 30.85 10.11 -5.53
CA ARG A 43 31.63 11.28 -5.98
C ARG A 43 30.84 12.58 -5.85
N GLN A 44 29.51 12.51 -5.82
CA GLN A 44 28.62 13.65 -5.60
C GLN A 44 27.65 13.39 -4.43
N PRO A 45 28.17 13.25 -3.20
CA PRO A 45 27.41 12.70 -2.07
C PRO A 45 26.28 13.65 -1.63
N ALA A 46 26.51 14.96 -1.62
CA ALA A 46 25.50 15.93 -1.20
C ALA A 46 24.27 15.92 -2.12
N ALA A 47 24.48 16.00 -3.44
CA ALA A 47 23.39 15.96 -4.42
C ALA A 47 22.67 14.60 -4.38
N SER A 48 23.42 13.51 -4.27
CA SER A 48 22.86 12.17 -4.23
C SER A 48 22.00 11.95 -2.98
N LEU A 49 22.47 12.37 -1.80
CA LEU A 49 21.72 12.29 -0.55
C LEU A 49 20.45 13.15 -0.58
N MET A 50 20.50 14.35 -1.18
CA MET A 50 19.30 15.18 -1.34
C MET A 50 18.27 14.49 -2.25
N THR A 51 18.68 13.98 -3.42
CA THR A 51 17.76 13.28 -4.33
C THR A 51 17.18 12.01 -3.68
N ILE A 52 18.02 11.21 -3.02
CA ILE A 52 17.60 10.01 -2.29
C ILE A 52 16.63 10.37 -1.16
N GLY A 53 16.93 11.42 -0.39
CA GLY A 53 16.11 11.87 0.73
C GLY A 53 14.74 12.38 0.29
N VAL A 54 14.69 13.18 -0.78
CA VAL A 54 13.42 13.63 -1.34
C VAL A 54 12.61 12.46 -1.89
N LEU A 55 13.25 11.53 -2.62
CA LEU A 55 12.58 10.32 -3.12
C LEU A 55 12.03 9.48 -1.96
N GLY A 56 12.82 9.29 -0.91
CA GLY A 56 12.42 8.60 0.30
C GLY A 56 11.21 9.25 0.96
N LEU A 57 11.24 10.57 1.16
CA LEU A 57 10.13 11.32 1.76
C LEU A 57 8.85 11.26 0.91
N SER A 58 8.98 11.45 -0.41
CA SER A 58 7.88 11.41 -1.37
C SER A 58 7.18 10.05 -1.43
N ILE A 59 7.87 8.97 -1.08
CA ILE A 59 7.26 7.62 -0.98
C ILE A 59 6.74 7.37 0.43
N THR A 60 7.46 7.80 1.46
CA THR A 60 7.09 7.60 2.87
C THR A 60 5.72 8.19 3.17
N LEU A 61 5.49 9.46 2.82
CA LEU A 61 4.26 10.17 3.15
C LEU A 61 2.99 9.47 2.64
N PRO A 62 2.82 9.21 1.32
CA PRO A 62 1.63 8.55 0.83
C PRO A 62 1.54 7.10 1.31
N SER A 63 2.66 6.40 1.49
CA SER A 63 2.67 5.02 1.99
C SER A 63 2.17 4.93 3.43
N THR A 64 2.68 5.81 4.32
CA THR A 64 2.23 5.87 5.71
C THR A 64 0.75 6.24 5.79
N LEU A 65 0.31 7.27 5.06
CA LEU A 65 -1.10 7.69 5.07
C LEU A 65 -2.01 6.56 4.55
N TYR A 66 -1.61 5.87 3.49
CA TYR A 66 -2.35 4.73 2.96
C TYR A 66 -2.46 3.58 3.98
N ILE A 67 -1.36 3.25 4.66
CA ILE A 67 -1.36 2.25 5.72
C ILE A 67 -2.28 2.68 6.86
N LEU A 68 -2.28 3.95 7.25
CA LEU A 68 -3.15 4.47 8.31
C LEU A 68 -4.62 4.36 7.92
N VAL A 69 -5.03 4.83 6.73
CA VAL A 69 -6.42 4.75 6.26
C VAL A 69 -6.89 3.29 6.24
N LYS A 70 -6.06 2.38 5.69
CA LYS A 70 -6.39 0.95 5.63
C LYS A 70 -6.49 0.29 7.00
N ASN A 71 -5.65 0.69 7.96
CA ASN A 71 -5.76 0.19 9.33
C ASN A 71 -7.00 0.77 10.02
N THR A 72 -7.37 2.03 9.76
CA THR A 72 -8.61 2.63 10.27
C THR A 72 -9.85 1.92 9.70
N GLU A 73 -9.87 1.60 8.40
CA GLU A 73 -10.93 0.78 7.79
C GLU A 73 -11.07 -0.57 8.51
N LYS A 74 -9.95 -1.25 8.79
CA LYS A 74 -9.95 -2.53 9.50
C LYS A 74 -10.38 -2.40 10.96
N ILE A 75 -9.93 -1.37 11.67
CA ILE A 75 -10.33 -1.09 13.05
C ILE A 75 -11.83 -0.79 13.10
N SER A 76 -12.32 0.04 12.18
CA SER A 76 -13.73 0.34 12.03
C SER A 76 -14.57 -0.89 11.75
N ALA A 77 -14.09 -1.82 10.93
CA ALA A 77 -14.76 -3.08 10.66
C ALA A 77 -14.75 -4.03 11.88
N GLY A 78 -13.67 -4.02 12.68
CA GLY A 78 -13.52 -4.84 13.88
C GLY A 78 -14.06 -4.20 15.17
N TRP A 79 -14.56 -2.97 15.12
CA TRP A 79 -15.38 -2.40 16.19
C TRP A 79 -16.75 -3.03 16.08
N GLU A 80 -17.02 -3.99 16.96
CA GLU A 80 -18.19 -4.87 16.92
C GLU A 80 -19.51 -4.11 16.76
N GLN A 81 -19.64 -2.91 17.35
CA GLN A 81 -20.81 -2.04 17.21
C GLN A 81 -21.01 -1.42 15.81
N ALA A 82 -19.97 -1.28 14.98
CA ALA A 82 -20.02 -0.46 13.77
C ALA A 82 -20.99 -1.01 12.70
N ALA A 83 -21.03 -2.33 12.55
CA ALA A 83 -21.92 -3.01 11.62
C ALA A 83 -22.80 -4.05 12.33
N GLU A 84 -22.97 -3.93 13.65
CA GLU A 84 -23.81 -4.86 14.42
C GLU A 84 -25.26 -4.74 13.96
N ILE A 85 -25.83 -5.89 13.64
CA ILE A 85 -27.25 -6.01 13.29
C ILE A 85 -27.99 -6.50 14.53
N SER A 86 -28.89 -5.68 15.06
CA SER A 86 -29.79 -6.08 16.15
C SER A 86 -31.06 -6.71 15.58
N LEU A 87 -31.26 -8.00 15.82
CA LEU A 87 -32.47 -8.71 15.45
C LEU A 87 -33.39 -8.83 16.66
N PHE A 88 -34.53 -8.14 16.62
CA PHE A 88 -35.59 -8.26 17.61
C PHE A 88 -36.44 -9.49 17.27
N LEU A 89 -36.57 -10.41 18.21
CA LEU A 89 -37.37 -11.62 18.05
C LEU A 89 -38.85 -11.33 18.30
N LYS A 90 -39.72 -12.18 17.74
CA LYS A 90 -41.17 -12.12 18.01
C LYS A 90 -41.47 -12.55 19.44
N ASP A 91 -42.44 -11.92 20.09
CA ASP A 91 -42.88 -12.22 21.47
C ASP A 91 -43.24 -13.70 21.74
N GLN A 92 -43.60 -14.45 20.70
CA GLN A 92 -43.99 -15.87 20.80
C GLN A 92 -42.81 -16.83 20.60
N THR A 93 -41.60 -16.33 20.42
CA THR A 93 -40.41 -17.16 20.17
C THR A 93 -39.98 -17.81 21.47
N SER A 94 -39.99 -19.15 21.51
CA SER A 94 -39.48 -19.88 22.68
C SER A 94 -37.95 -19.82 22.75
N ALA A 95 -37.40 -19.94 23.96
CA ALA A 95 -35.94 -20.00 24.16
C ALA A 95 -35.27 -21.13 23.34
N ALA A 96 -35.99 -22.24 23.11
CA ALA A 96 -35.52 -23.33 22.27
C ALA A 96 -35.43 -22.93 20.77
N GLU A 97 -36.41 -22.18 20.27
CA GLU A 97 -36.41 -21.64 18.90
C GLU A 97 -35.33 -20.57 18.72
N ALA A 98 -35.13 -19.70 19.72
CA ALA A 98 -34.05 -18.71 19.71
C ALA A 98 -32.66 -19.39 19.66
N GLN A 99 -32.46 -20.48 20.41
CA GLN A 99 -31.21 -21.24 20.37
C GLN A 99 -30.99 -21.96 19.03
N GLN A 100 -32.06 -22.46 18.41
CA GLN A 100 -32.00 -23.02 17.06
C GLN A 100 -31.63 -21.97 16.03
N LEU A 101 -32.19 -20.75 16.13
CA LEU A 101 -31.81 -19.62 15.30
C LEU A 101 -30.32 -19.30 15.48
N LEU A 102 -29.82 -19.18 16.71
CA LEU A 102 -28.41 -18.94 16.99
C LEU A 102 -27.50 -19.95 16.30
N THR A 103 -27.79 -21.24 16.48
CA THR A 103 -27.00 -22.34 15.92
C THR A 103 -26.99 -22.28 14.39
N ARG A 104 -28.13 -21.94 13.78
CA ARG A 104 -28.25 -21.78 12.32
C ARG A 104 -27.45 -20.57 11.82
N LEU A 105 -27.52 -19.43 12.49
CA LEU A 105 -26.79 -18.22 12.10
C LEU A 105 -25.27 -18.40 12.25
N GLN A 106 -24.82 -19.14 13.25
CA GLN A 106 -23.40 -19.48 13.44
C GLN A 106 -22.80 -20.31 12.28
N THR A 107 -23.64 -20.96 11.45
CA THR A 107 -23.16 -21.70 10.27
C THR A 107 -22.94 -20.81 9.04
N TRP A 108 -23.38 -19.55 9.07
CA TRP A 108 -23.28 -18.66 7.92
C TRP A 108 -21.87 -18.09 7.79
N SER A 109 -21.28 -18.22 6.60
CA SER A 109 -19.95 -17.68 6.33
C SER A 109 -19.88 -16.15 6.36
N GLU A 110 -21.04 -15.49 6.24
CA GLU A 110 -21.13 -14.02 6.30
C GLU A 110 -21.08 -13.48 7.74
N ILE A 111 -21.23 -14.33 8.75
CA ILE A 111 -21.37 -13.95 10.16
C ILE A 111 -20.11 -14.37 10.93
N GLU A 112 -19.55 -13.45 11.69
CA GLU A 112 -18.39 -13.72 12.55
C GLU A 112 -18.82 -14.09 13.97
N ARG A 113 -19.84 -13.40 14.50
CA ARG A 113 -20.31 -13.64 15.87
C ARG A 113 -21.81 -13.43 15.98
N VAL A 114 -22.44 -14.23 16.84
CA VAL A 114 -23.86 -14.11 17.20
C VAL A 114 -23.98 -14.18 18.72
N VAL A 115 -24.68 -13.22 19.31
CA VAL A 115 -24.92 -13.13 20.76
C VAL A 115 -26.42 -13.05 21.02
N TYR A 116 -26.92 -13.86 21.94
CA TYR A 116 -28.28 -13.77 22.45
C TYR A 116 -28.30 -12.87 23.68
N VAL A 117 -29.16 -11.86 23.67
CA VAL A 117 -29.41 -10.96 24.78
C VAL A 117 -30.86 -11.17 25.22
N PRO A 118 -31.09 -11.77 26.39
CA PRO A 118 -32.42 -11.89 26.97
C PRO A 118 -33.09 -10.52 27.14
N ALA A 119 -34.41 -10.48 27.03
CA ALA A 119 -35.22 -9.28 27.26
C ALA A 119 -34.89 -8.56 28.59
N ASP A 120 -34.63 -9.32 29.66
CA ASP A 120 -34.34 -8.77 30.99
C ASP A 120 -32.97 -8.07 31.04
N ASP A 121 -31.95 -8.66 30.40
CA ASP A 121 -30.62 -8.08 30.29
C ASP A 121 -30.64 -6.82 29.42
N ALA A 122 -31.38 -6.86 28.30
CA ALA A 122 -31.58 -5.70 27.44
C ALA A 122 -32.27 -4.53 28.17
N LEU A 123 -33.19 -4.84 29.10
CA LEU A 123 -33.86 -3.83 29.93
C LEU A 123 -32.89 -3.20 30.93
N GLU A 124 -32.00 -3.99 31.52
CA GLU A 124 -30.99 -3.49 32.44
C GLU A 124 -29.97 -2.59 31.74
N GLU A 125 -29.49 -2.99 30.56
CA GLU A 125 -28.63 -2.16 29.71
C GLU A 125 -29.32 -0.86 29.29
N PHE A 126 -30.59 -0.93 28.87
CA PHE A 126 -31.38 0.25 28.51
C PHE A 126 -31.53 1.23 29.69
N LYS A 127 -31.76 0.74 30.92
CA LYS A 127 -31.86 1.59 32.13
C LYS A 127 -30.56 2.35 32.38
N GLN A 128 -29.41 1.71 32.17
CA GLN A 128 -28.10 2.32 32.39
C GLN A 128 -27.77 3.36 31.32
N LEU A 129 -28.07 3.08 30.05
CA LEU A 129 -27.70 3.96 28.92
C LEU A 129 -28.67 5.13 28.72
N SER A 130 -29.97 4.94 28.96
CA SER A 130 -30.99 5.96 28.67
C SER A 130 -31.18 6.99 29.79
N GLY A 131 -30.73 6.69 31.02
CA GLY A 131 -31.03 7.49 32.19
C GLY A 131 -32.52 7.46 32.62
N LEU A 132 -33.36 6.64 31.96
CA LEU A 132 -34.79 6.49 32.25
C LEU A 132 -35.08 5.40 33.29
N GLY A 133 -34.09 5.01 34.09
CA GLY A 133 -34.20 3.91 35.06
C GLY A 133 -35.41 4.01 35.98
N ASP A 134 -35.79 5.22 36.40
CA ASP A 134 -36.97 5.44 37.24
C ASP A 134 -38.30 5.39 36.49
N ALA A 135 -38.33 5.73 35.20
CA ALA A 135 -39.53 5.63 34.36
C ALA A 135 -39.90 4.16 34.08
N VAL A 136 -38.91 3.30 33.92
CA VAL A 136 -39.10 1.87 33.65
C VAL A 136 -39.72 1.13 34.85
N LYS A 137 -39.55 1.64 36.08
CA LYS A 137 -40.16 1.05 37.29
C LYS A 137 -41.69 1.15 37.33
N TYR A 138 -42.28 2.04 36.52
CA TYR A 138 -43.74 2.21 36.42
C TYR A 138 -44.40 1.28 35.39
N LEU A 139 -43.61 0.48 34.67
CA LEU A 139 -44.13 -0.52 33.74
C LEU A 139 -44.45 -1.82 34.48
N GLU A 140 -45.64 -2.37 34.24
CA GLU A 140 -46.10 -3.62 34.88
C GLU A 140 -45.37 -4.86 34.35
N ALA A 141 -44.83 -4.81 33.13
CA ALA A 141 -44.10 -5.89 32.48
C ALA A 141 -42.95 -5.33 31.62
N ASN A 142 -41.96 -6.17 31.31
CA ASN A 142 -40.84 -5.84 30.42
C ASN A 142 -41.36 -5.63 28.99
N PRO A 143 -41.24 -4.43 28.40
CA PRO A 143 -41.74 -4.16 27.05
C PRO A 143 -40.74 -4.52 25.95
N LEU A 144 -39.52 -4.96 26.31
CA LEU A 144 -38.47 -5.27 25.34
C LEU A 144 -38.55 -6.75 24.94
N PRO A 145 -38.44 -7.08 23.64
CA PRO A 145 -38.31 -8.46 23.20
C PRO A 145 -36.87 -8.94 23.38
N ASP A 146 -36.66 -10.25 23.26
CA ASP A 146 -35.33 -10.83 23.15
C ASP A 146 -34.60 -10.32 21.90
N VAL A 147 -33.29 -10.09 22.01
CA VAL A 147 -32.45 -9.55 20.94
C VAL A 147 -31.34 -10.52 20.57
N VAL A 148 -31.15 -10.75 19.28
CA VAL A 148 -29.98 -11.44 18.74
C VAL A 148 -29.08 -10.41 18.05
N LEU A 149 -27.89 -10.19 18.62
CA LEU A 149 -26.87 -9.33 18.03
C LEU A 149 -26.04 -10.15 17.05
N VAL A 150 -25.97 -9.71 15.80
CA VAL A 150 -25.22 -10.36 14.72
C VAL A 150 -24.10 -9.43 14.27
N THR A 151 -22.86 -9.89 14.44
CA THR A 151 -21.67 -9.21 13.92
C THR A 151 -21.31 -9.81 12.55
N PRO A 152 -21.40 -9.04 11.45
CA PRO A 152 -20.96 -9.49 10.13
C PRO A 152 -19.46 -9.75 10.12
N GLY A 153 -19.00 -10.74 9.34
CA GLY A 153 -17.56 -10.96 9.16
C GLY A 153 -16.90 -9.87 8.33
N GLU A 154 -15.56 -9.74 8.40
CA GLU A 154 -14.76 -8.65 7.80
C GLU A 154 -15.12 -8.25 6.36
N LYS A 155 -15.61 -9.18 5.52
CA LYS A 155 -15.99 -8.92 4.11
C LYS A 155 -17.42 -8.39 3.94
N HIS A 156 -18.23 -8.41 4.98
CA HIS A 156 -19.64 -8.07 4.99
C HIS A 156 -19.96 -6.86 5.89
N THR A 157 -18.94 -6.14 6.35
CA THR A 157 -19.08 -4.92 7.17
C THR A 157 -19.29 -3.64 6.37
N ALA A 158 -19.13 -3.67 5.05
CA ALA A 158 -19.40 -2.53 4.18
C ALA A 158 -20.91 -2.23 4.13
N PRO A 159 -21.35 -0.96 3.98
CA PRO A 159 -22.76 -0.57 4.07
C PRO A 159 -23.70 -1.41 3.21
N THR A 160 -23.32 -1.65 1.94
CA THR A 160 -24.11 -2.44 1.00
C THR A 160 -24.18 -3.92 1.37
N ALA A 161 -23.08 -4.51 1.83
CA ALA A 161 -23.03 -5.91 2.21
C ALA A 161 -23.76 -6.16 3.54
N ALA A 162 -23.62 -5.24 4.50
CA ALA A 162 -24.33 -5.27 5.77
C ALA A 162 -25.85 -5.11 5.56
N GLN A 163 -26.26 -4.23 4.64
CA GLN A 163 -27.66 -4.09 4.23
C GLN A 163 -28.22 -5.38 3.62
N MET A 164 -27.49 -6.02 2.70
CA MET A 164 -27.90 -7.29 2.12
C MET A 164 -28.01 -8.40 3.17
N LEU A 165 -27.11 -8.42 4.16
CA LEU A 165 -27.17 -9.37 5.26
C LEU A 165 -28.39 -9.10 6.16
N LEU A 166 -28.67 -7.84 6.49
CA LEU A 166 -29.86 -7.44 7.24
C LEU A 166 -31.13 -7.93 6.56
N GLU A 167 -31.27 -7.74 5.24
CA GLU A 167 -32.45 -8.19 4.49
C GLU A 167 -32.62 -9.72 4.54
N LYS A 168 -31.53 -10.49 4.47
CA LYS A 168 -31.57 -11.95 4.63
C LYS A 168 -31.97 -12.37 6.05
N LEU A 169 -31.48 -11.65 7.07
CA LEU A 169 -31.77 -11.94 8.47
C LEU A 169 -33.22 -11.60 8.83
N GLN A 170 -33.77 -10.51 8.28
CA GLN A 170 -35.17 -10.12 8.46
C GLN A 170 -36.16 -11.15 7.88
N GLN A 171 -35.75 -11.99 6.93
CA GLN A 171 -36.58 -13.05 6.36
C GLN A 171 -36.67 -14.31 7.25
N GLN A 172 -35.93 -14.37 8.36
CA GLN A 172 -36.02 -15.51 9.28
C GLN A 172 -37.38 -15.52 9.99
N ARG A 173 -37.91 -16.72 10.27
CA ARG A 173 -39.26 -16.90 10.79
C ARG A 173 -39.44 -16.27 12.18
N GLU A 174 -38.40 -16.35 12.99
CA GLU A 174 -38.36 -15.95 14.40
C GLU A 174 -38.12 -14.44 14.58
N VAL A 175 -37.61 -13.78 13.54
CA VAL A 175 -37.27 -12.34 13.55
C VAL A 175 -38.52 -11.52 13.28
N ASP A 176 -38.75 -10.49 14.10
CA ASP A 176 -39.79 -9.48 13.90
C ASP A 176 -39.23 -8.27 13.14
N MET A 177 -38.12 -7.72 13.65
CA MET A 177 -37.48 -6.54 13.09
C MET A 177 -35.97 -6.67 13.20
N GLY A 178 -35.24 -6.34 12.13
CA GLY A 178 -33.80 -6.12 12.19
C GLY A 178 -33.50 -4.62 12.13
N LYS A 179 -32.60 -4.12 12.99
CA LYS A 179 -32.05 -2.77 12.92
C LYS A 179 -30.55 -2.80 12.66
N LEU A 180 -30.11 -1.88 11.82
CA LEU A 180 -28.72 -1.55 11.54
C LEU A 180 -28.65 -0.03 11.36
N ASP A 181 -27.69 0.65 11.99
CA ASP A 181 -27.45 2.07 11.74
C ASP A 181 -26.66 2.26 10.43
N ILE A 182 -27.38 2.11 9.32
CA ILE A 182 -26.82 2.20 7.97
C ILE A 182 -26.29 3.62 7.71
N GLU A 183 -26.96 4.65 8.23
CA GLU A 183 -26.58 6.04 7.98
C GLU A 183 -25.22 6.37 8.60
N TRP A 184 -24.96 5.91 9.84
CA TRP A 184 -23.65 6.04 10.45
C TRP A 184 -22.57 5.32 9.62
N LEU A 185 -22.87 4.11 9.15
CA LEU A 185 -21.94 3.28 8.36
C LEU A 185 -21.62 3.93 7.01
N GLU A 186 -22.62 4.44 6.30
CA GLU A 186 -22.46 5.19 5.05
C GLU A 186 -21.61 6.45 5.24
N ARG A 187 -21.85 7.21 6.32
CA ARG A 187 -21.06 8.41 6.65
C ARG A 187 -19.59 8.07 6.92
N LEU A 188 -19.34 6.99 7.66
CA LEU A 188 -17.98 6.55 7.98
C LEU A 188 -17.22 6.07 6.74
N TYR A 189 -17.83 5.20 5.94
CA TYR A 189 -17.23 4.74 4.69
C TYR A 189 -17.07 5.88 3.68
N GLY A 190 -17.99 6.84 3.64
CA GLY A 190 -17.85 8.06 2.85
C GLY A 190 -16.63 8.88 3.26
N PHE A 191 -16.37 9.03 4.57
CA PHE A 191 -15.17 9.70 5.07
C PHE A 191 -13.88 8.94 4.72
N LEU A 192 -13.87 7.61 4.88
CA LEU A 192 -12.73 6.76 4.53
C LEU A 192 -12.45 6.78 3.02
N GLN A 193 -13.49 6.85 2.19
CA GLN A 193 -13.36 7.01 0.74
C GLN A 193 -12.71 8.35 0.40
N ILE A 194 -13.17 9.47 0.97
CA ILE A 194 -12.58 10.79 0.76
C ILE A 194 -11.09 10.79 1.20
N ALA A 195 -10.78 10.17 2.33
CA ALA A 195 -9.41 10.04 2.80
C ALA A 195 -8.54 9.24 1.82
N THR A 196 -9.04 8.11 1.31
CA THR A 196 -8.35 7.29 0.30
C THR A 196 -8.13 8.05 -1.01
N GLU A 197 -9.12 8.80 -1.49
CA GLU A 197 -9.00 9.64 -2.68
C GLU A 197 -7.95 10.74 -2.49
N LEU A 198 -7.95 11.41 -1.33
CA LEU A 198 -6.97 12.44 -1.00
C LEU A 198 -5.55 11.88 -0.94
N VAL A 199 -5.35 10.73 -0.30
CA VAL A 199 -4.05 10.03 -0.24
C VAL A 199 -3.58 9.65 -1.65
N THR A 200 -4.50 9.19 -2.50
CA THR A 200 -4.19 8.83 -3.89
C THR A 200 -3.75 10.05 -4.70
N ILE A 201 -4.46 11.18 -4.60
CA ILE A 201 -4.12 12.43 -5.29
C ILE A 201 -2.75 12.94 -4.82
N ILE A 202 -2.51 12.98 -3.50
CA ILE A 202 -1.22 13.39 -2.94
C ILE A 202 -0.11 12.45 -3.42
N GLY A 203 -0.35 11.14 -3.41
CA GLY A 203 0.59 10.14 -3.90
C GLY A 203 0.97 10.34 -5.36
N VAL A 204 -0.01 10.54 -6.24
CA VAL A 204 0.23 10.81 -7.67
C VAL A 204 1.05 12.08 -7.87
N LEU A 205 0.71 13.17 -7.17
CA LEU A 205 1.47 14.43 -7.25
C LEU A 205 2.92 14.26 -6.81
N LEU A 206 3.15 13.53 -5.71
CA LEU A 206 4.50 13.25 -5.23
C LEU A 206 5.28 12.35 -6.18
N PHE A 207 4.64 11.36 -6.81
CA PHE A 207 5.31 10.51 -7.80
C PHE A 207 5.70 11.28 -9.07
N ILE A 208 4.86 12.20 -9.54
CA ILE A 208 5.22 13.11 -10.63
C ILE A 208 6.41 13.99 -10.21
N ALA A 209 6.39 14.54 -8.99
CA ALA A 209 7.51 15.34 -8.48
C ALA A 209 8.82 14.53 -8.44
N VAL A 210 8.78 13.27 -8.01
CA VAL A 210 9.95 12.36 -8.02
C VAL A 210 10.48 12.17 -9.44
N ILE A 211 9.62 11.89 -10.41
CA ILE A 211 10.02 11.72 -11.83
C ILE A 211 10.72 12.99 -12.34
N LEU A 212 10.18 14.17 -12.02
CA LEU A 212 10.77 15.46 -12.41
C LEU A 212 12.12 15.72 -11.72
N ILE A 213 12.22 15.44 -10.42
CA ILE A 213 13.45 15.64 -9.65
C ILE A 213 14.55 14.72 -10.14
N VAL A 214 14.28 13.41 -10.26
CA VAL A 214 15.23 12.44 -10.80
C VAL A 214 15.60 12.81 -12.23
N GLY A 215 14.62 13.16 -13.05
CA GLY A 215 14.85 13.60 -14.43
C GLY A 215 15.79 14.80 -14.52
N ASN A 216 15.61 15.81 -13.65
CA ASN A 216 16.48 16.97 -13.59
C ASN A 216 17.88 16.64 -13.06
N THR A 217 17.99 15.81 -12.02
CA THR A 217 19.29 15.35 -11.52
C THR A 217 20.06 14.59 -12.59
N ILE A 218 19.39 13.71 -13.35
CA ILE A 218 20.01 12.97 -14.45
C ILE A 218 20.39 13.91 -15.60
N ARG A 219 19.56 14.91 -15.92
CA ARG A 219 19.89 15.94 -16.91
C ARG A 219 21.19 16.67 -16.54
N LEU A 220 21.30 17.14 -15.30
CA LEU A 220 22.50 17.81 -14.82
C LEU A 220 23.73 16.90 -14.87
N ASN A 221 23.56 15.61 -14.55
CA ASN A 221 24.64 14.63 -14.67
C ASN A 221 25.09 14.44 -16.14
N ILE A 222 24.14 14.33 -17.08
CA ILE A 222 24.43 14.27 -18.52
C ILE A 222 25.20 15.52 -18.98
N LEU A 223 24.77 16.71 -18.57
CA LEU A 223 25.44 17.97 -18.92
C LEU A 223 26.88 18.01 -18.38
N ASN A 224 27.11 17.55 -17.15
CA ASN A 224 28.44 17.48 -16.56
C ASN A 224 29.37 16.50 -17.29
N LYS A 225 28.81 15.55 -18.06
CA LYS A 225 29.55 14.56 -18.85
C LYS A 225 29.47 14.80 -20.36
N ARG A 226 29.10 16.01 -20.78
CA ARG A 226 28.88 16.33 -22.20
C ARG A 226 30.09 15.97 -23.08
N ASP A 227 31.30 16.33 -22.66
CA ASP A 227 32.52 16.07 -23.44
C ASP A 227 32.81 14.57 -23.58
N GLU A 228 32.61 13.80 -22.51
CA GLU A 228 32.74 12.33 -22.52
C GLU A 228 31.73 11.71 -23.51
N ILE A 229 30.48 12.20 -23.50
CA ILE A 229 29.43 11.75 -24.41
C ILE A 229 29.78 12.07 -25.87
N LEU A 230 30.30 13.27 -26.15
CA LEU A 230 30.72 13.66 -27.50
C LEU A 230 31.84 12.76 -28.02
N VAL A 231 32.86 12.50 -27.19
CA VAL A 231 33.93 11.57 -27.55
C VAL A 231 33.36 10.18 -27.83
N MET A 232 32.48 9.65 -26.96
CA MET A 232 31.86 8.33 -27.18
C MET A 232 31.08 8.27 -28.50
N LYS A 233 30.35 9.33 -28.87
CA LYS A 233 29.65 9.39 -30.16
C LYS A 233 30.60 9.43 -31.35
N LEU A 234 31.71 10.16 -31.27
CA LEU A 234 32.73 10.23 -32.32
C LEU A 234 33.41 8.87 -32.59
N VAL A 235 33.62 8.05 -31.56
CA VAL A 235 34.16 6.69 -31.72
C VAL A 235 33.08 5.66 -32.09
N GLY A 236 31.84 6.10 -32.33
CA GLY A 236 30.74 5.23 -32.81
C GLY A 236 30.06 4.40 -31.72
N ALA A 237 30.04 4.86 -30.47
CA ALA A 237 29.30 4.17 -29.41
C ALA A 237 27.79 4.20 -29.66
N THR A 238 27.10 3.08 -29.42
CA THR A 238 25.64 2.99 -29.54
C THR A 238 24.94 3.81 -28.45
N ASP A 239 23.78 4.40 -28.75
CA ASP A 239 22.95 5.12 -27.77
C ASP A 239 22.70 4.30 -26.49
N GLY A 240 22.40 3.01 -26.62
CA GLY A 240 22.21 2.12 -25.49
C GLY A 240 23.44 2.00 -24.57
N PHE A 241 24.66 2.11 -25.11
CA PHE A 241 25.88 2.11 -24.31
C PHE A 241 26.02 3.41 -23.51
N ILE A 242 25.67 4.55 -24.12
CA ILE A 242 25.70 5.89 -23.49
C ILE A 242 24.60 6.01 -22.43
N HIS A 243 23.41 5.44 -22.67
CA HIS A 243 22.25 5.57 -21.81
C HIS A 243 22.34 4.77 -20.50
N ARG A 244 22.88 3.54 -20.56
CA ARG A 244 22.91 2.60 -19.42
C ARG A 244 23.44 3.17 -18.09
N PRO A 245 24.60 3.85 -18.01
CA PRO A 245 25.10 4.37 -16.73
C PRO A 245 24.07 5.26 -16.04
N PHE A 246 23.40 6.15 -16.78
CA PHE A 246 22.38 7.04 -16.25
C PHE A 246 21.11 6.32 -15.80
N LEU A 247 20.71 5.25 -16.51
CA LEU A 247 19.59 4.40 -16.09
C LEU A 247 19.90 3.67 -14.78
N TYR A 248 21.13 3.19 -14.62
CA TYR A 248 21.56 2.60 -13.35
C TYR A 248 21.62 3.61 -12.22
N THR A 249 22.01 4.86 -12.49
CA THR A 249 21.93 5.94 -11.50
C THR A 249 20.47 6.16 -11.05
N GLY A 250 19.52 6.16 -11.99
CA GLY A 250 18.08 6.20 -11.69
C GLY A 250 17.61 5.00 -10.86
N PHE A 251 18.07 3.79 -11.20
CA PHE A 251 17.80 2.57 -10.44
C PHE A 251 18.30 2.68 -9.00
N TRP A 252 19.54 3.13 -8.78
CA TRP A 252 20.11 3.27 -7.44
C TRP A 252 19.41 4.35 -6.62
N TYR A 253 19.02 5.47 -7.23
CA TYR A 253 18.20 6.48 -6.56
C TYR A 253 16.86 5.90 -6.10
N GLY A 254 16.18 5.17 -6.99
CA GLY A 254 14.93 4.49 -6.66
C GLY A 254 15.13 3.47 -5.53
N LEU A 255 16.10 2.57 -5.66
CA LEU A 255 16.36 1.51 -4.67
C LEU A 255 16.71 2.09 -3.29
N LEU A 256 17.68 3.00 -3.22
CA LEU A 256 18.13 3.58 -1.95
C LEU A 256 17.04 4.45 -1.32
N GLY A 257 16.32 5.24 -2.13
CA GLY A 257 15.18 6.02 -1.63
C GLY A 257 14.02 5.14 -1.17
N GLY A 258 13.76 4.01 -1.83
CA GLY A 258 12.78 3.02 -1.41
C GLY A 258 13.14 2.34 -0.09
N VAL A 259 14.42 1.98 0.11
CA VAL A 259 14.91 1.43 1.38
C VAL A 259 14.77 2.45 2.50
N ILE A 260 15.14 3.70 2.26
CA ILE A 260 14.95 4.78 3.25
C ILE A 260 13.47 5.01 3.54
N ALA A 261 12.62 5.01 2.52
CA ALA A 261 11.18 5.17 2.70
C ALA A 261 10.61 4.04 3.58
N TRP A 262 11.00 2.80 3.30
CA TRP A 262 10.57 1.67 4.12
C TRP A 262 11.05 1.78 5.57
N MET A 263 12.32 2.11 5.80
CA MET A 263 12.82 2.34 7.16
C MET A 263 12.07 3.49 7.86
N ALA A 264 11.79 4.58 7.15
CA ALA A 264 11.04 5.70 7.69
C ALA A 264 9.61 5.30 8.07
N VAL A 265 8.91 4.54 7.21
CA VAL A 265 7.58 3.98 7.53
C VAL A 265 7.65 3.11 8.79
N ILE A 266 8.66 2.24 8.92
CA ILE A 266 8.83 1.40 10.13
C ILE A 266 8.98 2.26 11.37
N ILE A 267 9.86 3.25 11.33
CA ILE A 267 10.13 4.12 12.47
C ILE A 267 8.85 4.89 12.85
N ILE A 268 8.11 5.39 11.87
CA ILE A 268 6.85 6.10 12.11
C ILE A 268 5.81 5.17 12.75
N LEU A 269 5.63 3.96 12.20
CA LEU A 269 4.65 3.01 12.76
C LEU A 269 5.05 2.55 14.16
N TRP A 270 6.34 2.28 14.40
CA TRP A 270 6.84 1.92 15.72
C TRP A 270 6.66 3.06 16.75
N TRP A 271 6.87 4.31 16.33
CA TRP A 271 6.62 5.48 17.17
C TRP A 271 5.13 5.69 17.47
N MET A 272 4.25 5.31 16.55
CA MET A 272 2.79 5.37 16.73
C MET A 272 2.23 4.19 17.52
N ASP A 273 2.92 3.04 17.54
CA ASP A 273 2.45 1.79 18.16
C ASP A 273 2.09 1.97 19.63
N SER A 274 2.91 2.67 20.42
CA SER A 274 2.61 2.94 21.83
C SER A 274 1.31 3.74 22.02
N SER A 275 1.06 4.72 21.14
CA SER A 275 -0.15 5.54 21.19
C SER A 275 -1.38 4.76 20.77
N ILE A 276 -1.24 3.90 19.76
CA ILE A 276 -2.31 3.02 19.25
C ILE A 276 -2.67 1.98 20.31
N GLN A 277 -1.69 1.35 20.96
CA GLN A 277 -1.94 0.38 22.03
C GLN A 277 -2.55 1.02 23.28
N ALA A 278 -2.12 2.22 23.66
CA ALA A 278 -2.74 2.96 24.77
C ALA A 278 -4.22 3.24 24.47
N PHE A 279 -4.54 3.73 23.27
CA PHE A 279 -5.93 3.94 22.85
C PHE A 279 -6.72 2.63 22.82
N ALA A 280 -6.13 1.56 22.28
CA ALA A 280 -6.73 0.24 22.20
C ALA A 280 -7.08 -0.39 23.56
N SER A 281 -6.21 -0.19 24.55
CA SER A 281 -6.41 -0.69 25.91
C SER A 281 -7.62 -0.07 26.61
N LEU A 282 -8.04 1.13 26.20
CA LEU A 282 -9.29 1.75 26.68
C LEU A 282 -10.55 1.00 26.22
N TYR A 283 -10.41 0.15 25.20
CA TYR A 283 -11.50 -0.61 24.58
C TYR A 283 -11.28 -2.14 24.71
N ASP A 284 -10.42 -2.59 25.64
CA ASP A 284 -10.10 -4.00 25.90
C ASP A 284 -9.69 -4.81 24.64
N LYS A 285 -9.07 -4.15 23.65
CA LYS A 285 -8.63 -4.79 22.40
C LYS A 285 -7.11 -4.77 22.25
N SER A 286 -6.54 -5.88 21.79
CA SER A 286 -5.15 -5.95 21.34
C SER A 286 -5.07 -5.73 19.83
N PHE A 287 -4.53 -4.61 19.38
CA PHE A 287 -4.32 -4.36 17.95
C PHE A 287 -2.89 -4.64 17.54
N HIS A 288 -2.73 -5.32 16.41
CA HIS A 288 -1.47 -5.43 15.71
C HIS A 288 -1.60 -4.65 14.41
N ILE A 289 -0.71 -3.68 14.19
CA ILE A 289 -0.69 -2.91 12.94
C ILE A 289 -0.35 -3.87 11.81
N THR A 290 -1.36 -4.23 11.02
CA THR A 290 -1.19 -5.04 9.81
C THR A 290 -0.86 -4.13 8.64
N GLY A 291 0.37 -4.23 8.14
CA GLY A 291 0.83 -3.37 7.02
C GLY A 291 2.30 -3.56 6.66
N LEU A 292 3.08 -4.17 7.54
CA LEU A 292 4.51 -4.34 7.38
C LEU A 292 4.91 -5.76 6.95
N THR A 293 4.14 -6.37 6.05
CA THR A 293 4.48 -7.69 5.49
C THR A 293 5.68 -7.56 4.54
N GLY A 294 6.45 -8.64 4.35
CA GLY A 294 7.53 -8.66 3.36
C GLY A 294 7.07 -8.29 1.95
N SER A 295 5.78 -8.52 1.64
CA SER A 295 5.16 -8.07 0.38
C SER A 295 5.07 -6.54 0.27
N ALA A 296 4.82 -5.81 1.36
CA ALA A 296 4.78 -4.35 1.36
C ALA A 296 6.16 -3.73 1.09
N LEU A 297 7.23 -4.33 1.61
CA LEU A 297 8.60 -3.95 1.26
C LEU A 297 8.84 -4.11 -0.26
N LEU A 298 8.45 -5.26 -0.81
CA LEU A 298 8.64 -5.54 -2.23
C LEU A 298 7.86 -4.58 -3.13
N THR A 299 6.61 -4.23 -2.78
CA THR A 299 5.82 -3.26 -3.55
C THR A 299 6.41 -1.86 -3.47
N MET A 300 6.85 -1.41 -2.30
CA MET A 300 7.50 -0.10 -2.12
C MET A 300 8.82 -0.02 -2.90
N LEU A 301 9.67 -1.05 -2.80
CA LEU A 301 10.92 -1.11 -3.55
C LEU A 301 10.67 -1.15 -5.06
N PHE A 302 9.74 -1.97 -5.52
CA PHE A 302 9.37 -2.04 -6.93
C PHE A 302 8.91 -0.68 -7.46
N LEU A 303 7.99 -0.03 -6.73
CA LEU A 303 7.47 1.29 -7.12
C LEU A 303 8.56 2.35 -7.13
N SER A 304 9.43 2.37 -6.11
CA SER A 304 10.54 3.33 -6.01
C SER A 304 11.54 3.19 -7.17
N VAL A 305 11.91 1.96 -7.52
CA VAL A 305 12.80 1.65 -8.63
C VAL A 305 12.15 2.01 -9.96
N MET A 306 10.85 1.72 -10.14
CA MET A 306 10.11 2.11 -11.32
C MET A 306 10.11 3.63 -11.51
N LEU A 307 9.83 4.41 -10.46
CA LEU A 307 9.85 5.87 -10.54
C LEU A 307 11.24 6.42 -10.89
N GLY A 308 12.29 5.89 -10.26
CA GLY A 308 13.67 6.26 -10.56
C GLY A 308 14.08 5.93 -12.00
N LEU A 309 13.69 4.75 -12.48
CA LEU A 309 13.94 4.33 -13.86
C LEU A 309 13.16 5.20 -14.86
N VAL A 310 11.87 5.43 -14.65
CA VAL A 310 11.04 6.28 -15.54
C VAL A 310 11.61 7.70 -15.62
N GLY A 311 11.94 8.32 -14.49
CA GLY A 311 12.57 9.65 -14.46
C GLY A 311 13.90 9.68 -15.23
N SER A 312 14.74 8.67 -15.04
CA SER A 312 16.01 8.56 -15.77
C SER A 312 15.82 8.31 -17.27
N LEU A 313 14.89 7.44 -17.67
CA LEU A 313 14.59 7.11 -19.07
C LEU A 313 14.12 8.34 -19.85
N ILE A 314 13.16 9.08 -19.30
CA ILE A 314 12.64 10.31 -19.92
C ILE A 314 13.76 11.32 -20.12
N SER A 315 14.61 11.51 -19.11
CA SER A 315 15.71 12.48 -19.16
C SER A 315 16.79 12.08 -20.15
N VAL A 316 17.20 10.81 -20.15
CA VAL A 316 18.25 10.28 -21.02
C VAL A 316 17.83 10.35 -22.49
N GLN A 317 16.62 9.88 -22.81
CA GLN A 317 16.11 9.88 -24.18
C GLN A 317 16.04 11.28 -24.78
N ARG A 318 15.71 12.28 -23.97
CA ARG A 318 15.62 13.67 -24.41
C ARG A 318 17.00 14.33 -24.55
N HIS A 319 17.81 14.30 -23.49
CA HIS A 319 19.01 15.14 -23.42
C HIS A 319 20.26 14.52 -24.06
N VAL A 320 20.37 13.20 -24.16
CA VAL A 320 21.50 12.58 -24.88
C VAL A 320 21.36 12.80 -26.40
N ARG A 321 20.13 12.89 -26.92
CA ARG A 321 19.87 13.22 -28.32
C ARG A 321 20.30 14.64 -28.69
N GLU A 322 20.18 15.59 -27.76
CA GLU A 322 20.57 16.99 -27.98
C GLU A 322 22.10 17.18 -28.14
N ILE A 323 22.91 16.20 -27.74
CA ILE A 323 24.37 16.26 -27.81
C ILE A 323 24.83 15.57 -29.10
N GLU A 324 24.85 16.27 -30.24
CA GLU A 324 25.41 15.76 -31.50
C GLU A 324 26.78 16.39 -31.80
N PRO A 325 27.76 15.60 -32.29
CA PRO A 325 29.03 16.14 -32.74
C PRO A 325 28.82 17.00 -34.00
N GLN A 326 29.28 18.26 -33.95
CA GLN A 326 29.40 19.14 -35.11
C GLN A 326 30.72 18.90 -35.83
#